data_AF-A0A2V8SDM1-F1
#
_entry.id   AF-A0A2V8SDM1-F1
#
_cell.length_a   1.000
_cell.length_b   1.000
_cell.length_c   1.000
_cell.angle_alpha   90.00
_cell.angle_beta   90.00
_cell.angle_gamma   90.00
#
_symmetry.space_group_name_H-M   'P 1'
#
loop_
_entity.id
_entity.type
_entity.pdbx_description
1 polymer ?
#
loop_
_entity_poly.entity_id
_entity_poly.type
_entity_poly.pdbx_seq_one_letter_code
_entity_poly.pdbx_strand_id
1 'polypeptide(L)'
;MPGAAPPAATAPAPPAATPSLPALLASAGDDRLVDLSYPFDERTIYWPTAQPFRLTRDHAGRTETGYFYASNSLCASEHGGTHIDAPYHFSEKGWTTDRIP
;
A
#
# COMPACT_ATOMS: atom_id res chain seq x y z
N MET A 1 51.44 -20.48 9.84
CA MET A 1 50.05 -20.84 10.22
C MET A 1 49.11 -20.07 9.30
N PRO A 2 48.51 -20.68 8.26
CA PRO A 2 47.52 -20.00 7.44
C PRO A 2 46.17 -20.00 8.18
N GLY A 3 45.56 -18.82 8.28
CA GLY A 3 44.26 -18.61 8.95
C GLY A 3 43.10 -19.15 8.11
N ALA A 4 42.15 -19.81 8.78
CA ALA A 4 40.93 -20.30 8.16
C ALA A 4 39.99 -19.13 7.81
N ALA A 5 39.44 -19.14 6.59
CA ALA A 5 38.42 -18.20 6.16
C ALA A 5 37.09 -18.45 6.91
N PRO A 6 36.33 -17.40 7.25
CA PRO A 6 35.02 -17.56 7.89
C PRO A 6 34.00 -18.19 6.92
N PRO A 7 33.01 -18.96 7.43
CA PRO A 7 31.98 -19.55 6.59
C PRO A 7 31.09 -18.45 5.99
N ALA A 8 30.75 -18.61 4.72
CA ALA A 8 29.78 -17.76 4.04
C ALA A 8 28.42 -17.85 4.74
N ALA A 9 27.86 -16.69 5.12
CA ALA A 9 26.52 -16.62 5.67
C ALA A 9 25.49 -17.01 4.60
N THR A 10 24.66 -18.00 4.89
CA THR A 10 23.54 -18.41 4.06
C THR A 10 22.53 -17.27 3.98
N ALA A 11 22.15 -16.85 2.77
CA ALA A 11 21.13 -15.83 2.56
C ALA A 11 19.76 -16.29 3.14
N PRO A 12 18.95 -15.39 3.71
CA PRO A 12 17.61 -15.73 4.18
C PRO A 12 16.73 -16.15 2.99
N ALA A 13 15.83 -17.10 3.24
CA ALA A 13 14.84 -17.54 2.26
C ALA A 13 13.96 -16.35 1.82
N PRO A 14 13.53 -16.28 0.55
CA PRO A 14 12.65 -15.23 0.08
C PRO A 14 11.32 -15.24 0.87
N PRO A 15 10.70 -14.07 1.12
CA PRO A 15 9.41 -14.01 1.79
C PRO A 15 8.39 -14.83 0.99
N ALA A 16 7.50 -15.54 1.71
CA ALA A 16 6.40 -16.27 1.10
C ALA A 16 5.58 -15.30 0.23
N ALA A 17 5.21 -15.75 -0.97
CA ALA A 17 4.47 -14.92 -1.92
C ALA A 17 3.16 -14.43 -1.28
N THR A 18 2.96 -13.11 -1.27
CA THR A 18 1.72 -12.49 -0.79
C THR A 18 0.54 -13.03 -1.62
N PRO A 19 -0.49 -13.61 -0.98
CA PRO A 19 -1.65 -14.11 -1.71
C PRO A 19 -2.34 -12.96 -2.47
N SER A 20 -2.78 -13.24 -3.69
CA SER A 20 -3.53 -12.26 -4.48
C SER A 20 -4.92 -12.03 -3.88
N LEU A 21 -5.50 -10.84 -4.10
CA LEU A 21 -6.87 -10.54 -3.67
C LEU A 21 -7.88 -11.62 -4.10
N PRO A 22 -7.85 -12.15 -5.35
CA PRO A 22 -8.73 -13.26 -5.73
C PRO A 22 -8.52 -14.54 -4.92
N ALA A 23 -7.27 -14.88 -4.57
CA ALA A 23 -6.99 -16.05 -3.73
C ALA A 23 -7.47 -15.86 -2.29
N LEU A 24 -7.34 -14.65 -1.75
CA LEU A 24 -7.84 -14.30 -0.41
C LEU A 24 -9.37 -14.36 -0.37
N LEU A 25 -10.03 -13.81 -1.39
CA LEU A 25 -11.49 -13.86 -1.53
C LEU A 25 -12.01 -15.30 -1.72
N ALA A 26 -11.30 -16.13 -2.50
CA ALA A 26 -11.63 -17.54 -2.66
C ALA A 26 -11.43 -18.34 -1.37
N SER A 27 -10.42 -17.97 -0.55
CA SER A 27 -10.15 -18.63 0.73
C SER A 27 -11.18 -18.32 1.83
N ALA A 28 -11.95 -17.24 1.67
CA ALA A 28 -13.02 -16.89 2.60
C ALA A 28 -14.18 -17.90 2.58
N GLY A 29 -14.33 -18.74 1.55
CA GLY A 29 -15.38 -19.75 1.51
C GLY A 29 -16.79 -19.16 1.66
N ASP A 30 -17.55 -19.63 2.66
CA ASP A 30 -18.88 -19.11 3.02
C ASP A 30 -18.82 -17.88 3.96
N ASP A 31 -17.63 -17.43 4.35
CA ASP A 31 -17.47 -16.29 5.25
C ASP A 31 -17.93 -14.99 4.58
N ARG A 32 -18.72 -14.21 5.31
CA ARG A 32 -19.22 -12.92 4.83
C ARG A 32 -18.11 -11.87 4.87
N LEU A 33 -17.68 -11.44 3.69
CA LEU A 33 -16.83 -10.26 3.52
C LEU A 33 -17.65 -8.98 3.75
N VAL A 34 -17.16 -8.12 4.64
CA VAL A 34 -17.76 -6.83 4.96
C VAL A 34 -16.72 -5.74 4.69
N ASP A 35 -17.08 -4.74 3.88
CA ASP A 35 -16.24 -3.56 3.68
C ASP A 35 -16.33 -2.63 4.88
N LEU A 36 -15.17 -2.30 5.47
CA LEU A 36 -15.04 -1.42 6.63
C LEU A 36 -14.46 -0.04 6.23
N SER A 37 -14.45 0.27 4.93
CA SER A 37 -13.86 1.49 4.39
C SER A 37 -14.93 2.49 3.96
N TYR A 38 -14.62 3.77 4.09
CA TYR A 38 -15.39 4.83 3.42
C TYR A 38 -14.84 5.08 2.01
N PRO A 39 -15.68 5.61 1.09
CA PRO A 39 -15.19 6.13 -0.19
C PRO A 39 -14.08 7.16 0.03
N PHE A 40 -13.07 7.13 -0.85
CA PHE A 40 -11.91 8.01 -0.78
C PHE A 40 -11.94 9.01 -1.94
N ASP A 41 -12.44 10.21 -1.65
CA ASP A 41 -12.61 11.31 -2.60
C ASP A 41 -12.27 12.70 -2.00
N GLU A 42 -12.57 13.79 -2.71
CA GLU A 42 -12.30 15.16 -2.29
C GLU A 42 -13.02 15.59 -0.99
N ARG A 43 -14.00 14.81 -0.54
CA ARG A 43 -14.76 15.02 0.70
C ARG A 43 -14.24 14.14 1.85
N THR A 44 -13.22 13.33 1.59
CA THR A 44 -12.54 12.55 2.63
C THR A 44 -12.06 13.49 3.74
N ILE A 45 -12.31 13.10 4.98
CA ILE A 45 -11.94 13.91 6.14
C ILE A 45 -10.45 13.70 6.44
N TYR A 46 -9.73 14.81 6.62
CA TYR A 46 -8.35 14.89 7.04
C TYR A 46 -8.21 15.81 8.26
N TRP A 47 -7.07 15.69 8.96
CA TRP A 47 -6.71 16.67 9.97
C TRP A 47 -6.61 18.08 9.37
N PRO A 48 -7.05 19.16 10.05
CA PRO A 48 -7.18 20.49 9.43
C PRO A 48 -5.91 21.08 8.80
N THR A 49 -4.73 20.68 9.27
CA THR A 49 -3.43 21.15 8.74
C THR A 49 -2.76 20.15 7.81
N ALA A 50 -3.35 18.98 7.60
CA ALA A 50 -2.82 17.95 6.71
C ALA A 50 -3.19 18.25 5.25
N GLN A 51 -2.42 17.70 4.32
CA GLN A 51 -2.75 17.79 2.91
C GLN A 51 -3.99 16.93 2.61
N PRO A 52 -5.08 17.53 2.07
CA PRO A 52 -6.28 16.78 1.72
C PRO A 52 -6.05 15.91 0.48
N PHE A 53 -7.00 15.02 0.22
CA PHE A 53 -7.04 14.26 -1.02
C PHE A 53 -7.17 15.19 -2.23
N ARG A 54 -6.34 14.95 -3.25
CA ARG A 54 -6.43 15.58 -4.56
C ARG A 54 -6.28 14.51 -5.64
N LEU A 55 -7.25 14.47 -6.54
CA LEU A 55 -7.17 13.69 -7.77
C LEU A 55 -7.01 14.65 -8.96
N THR A 56 -5.94 14.48 -9.71
CA THR A 56 -5.69 15.15 -10.98
C THR A 56 -5.92 14.15 -12.10
N ARG A 57 -6.86 14.45 -13.00
CA ARG A 57 -7.06 13.65 -14.21
C ARG A 57 -6.01 14.03 -15.24
N ASP A 58 -5.03 13.15 -15.44
CA ASP A 58 -3.93 13.38 -16.38
C ASP A 58 -4.40 13.17 -17.82
N HIS A 59 -5.19 12.13 -18.05
CA HIS A 59 -5.83 11.87 -19.34
C HIS A 59 -7.09 11.03 -19.13
N ALA A 60 -8.16 11.28 -19.88
CA ALA A 60 -9.03 10.16 -20.23
C ALA A 60 -9.75 10.39 -21.54
N GLY A 61 -9.49 9.51 -22.51
CA GLY A 61 -9.94 9.64 -23.88
C GLY A 61 -9.19 8.70 -24.82
N ARG A 62 -9.56 8.76 -26.11
CA ARG A 62 -8.85 8.02 -27.16
C ARG A 62 -7.46 8.60 -27.36
N THR A 63 -6.46 7.72 -27.46
CA THR A 63 -5.11 8.07 -27.85
C THR A 63 -5.01 8.15 -29.37
N GLU A 64 -3.97 8.81 -29.85
CA GLU A 64 -3.64 8.90 -31.28
C GLU A 64 -3.38 7.52 -31.90
N THR A 65 -2.98 6.54 -31.08
CA THR A 65 -2.74 5.14 -31.47
C THR A 65 -4.02 4.27 -31.41
N GLY A 66 -5.19 4.89 -31.19
CA GLY A 66 -6.50 4.28 -31.39
C GLY A 66 -7.12 3.59 -30.17
N TYR A 67 -6.42 3.46 -29.05
CA TYR A 67 -6.96 2.84 -27.83
C TYR A 67 -7.50 3.89 -26.84
N PHE A 68 -8.38 3.48 -25.93
CA PHE A 68 -8.83 4.34 -24.84
C PHE A 68 -7.80 4.29 -23.70
N TYR A 69 -7.33 5.44 -23.25
CA TYR A 69 -6.43 5.57 -22.11
C TYR A 69 -7.13 6.40 -21.04
N ALA A 70 -6.93 6.05 -19.77
CA ALA A 70 -7.38 6.82 -18.63
C ALA A 70 -6.31 6.75 -17.53
N SER A 71 -5.85 7.90 -17.06
CA SER A 71 -4.81 8.03 -16.05
C SER A 71 -5.11 9.20 -15.14
N ASN A 72 -4.88 9.01 -13.85
CA ASN A 72 -4.99 10.06 -12.84
C ASN A 72 -3.78 10.01 -11.92
N SER A 73 -3.33 11.18 -11.49
CA SER A 73 -2.38 11.36 -10.41
C SER A 73 -3.14 11.67 -9.13
N LEU A 74 -2.77 11.05 -8.03
CA LEU A 74 -3.38 11.31 -6.72
C LEU A 74 -2.33 11.80 -5.73
N CYS A 75 -2.76 12.63 -4.78
CA CYS A 75 -1.95 13.07 -3.65
C CYS A 75 -2.81 13.20 -2.40
N ALA A 76 -2.30 12.73 -1.27
CA ALA A 76 -2.99 12.72 0.01
C ALA A 76 -1.98 12.56 1.16
N SER A 77 -2.33 13.04 2.34
CA SER A 77 -1.61 12.65 3.57
C SER A 77 -1.91 11.19 3.94
N GLU A 78 -1.00 10.54 4.65
CA GLU A 78 -1.18 9.14 5.09
C GLU A 78 -2.34 8.97 6.09
N HIS A 79 -2.62 9.99 6.91
CA HIS A 79 -3.66 10.01 7.94
C HIS A 79 -4.94 10.68 7.45
N GLY A 80 -5.68 10.02 6.55
CA GLY A 80 -6.99 10.50 6.09
C GLY A 80 -7.94 9.39 5.71
N GLY A 81 -9.24 9.63 5.90
CA GLY A 81 -10.27 8.60 5.68
C GLY A 81 -10.04 7.35 6.55
N THR A 82 -10.46 6.19 6.04
CA THR A 82 -10.08 4.90 6.64
C THR A 82 -8.60 4.62 6.34
N HIS A 83 -7.74 4.58 7.37
CA HIS A 83 -6.29 4.44 7.24
C HIS A 83 -5.69 3.57 8.35
N ILE A 84 -4.38 3.34 8.29
CA ILE A 84 -3.59 2.63 9.29
C ILE A 84 -2.48 3.53 9.83
N ASP A 85 -2.30 3.52 11.15
CA ASP A 85 -1.15 4.15 11.81
C ASP A 85 -0.11 3.08 12.13
N ALA A 86 1.05 3.17 11.49
CA ALA A 86 2.19 2.31 11.82
C ALA A 86 2.82 2.73 13.17
N PRO A 87 3.54 1.84 13.88
CA PRO A 87 4.21 2.21 15.13
C PRO A 87 5.13 3.44 15.01
N TYR A 88 5.74 3.64 13.84
CA TYR A 88 6.57 4.81 13.56
C TYR A 88 5.82 6.15 13.70
N HIS A 89 4.48 6.16 13.58
CA HIS A 89 3.66 7.37 13.71
C HIS A 89 3.87 8.09 15.06
N PHE A 90 4.12 7.34 16.14
CA PHE A 90 4.38 7.89 17.48
C PHE A 90 5.68 7.38 18.14
N SER A 91 6.45 6.53 17.45
CA SER A 91 7.68 5.95 17.99
C SER A 91 8.81 6.02 16.98
N GLU A 92 9.85 6.79 17.26
CA GLU A 92 11.03 6.95 16.37
C GLU A 92 11.72 5.62 16.04
N LYS A 93 11.58 4.61 16.90
CA LYS A 93 12.14 3.26 16.69
C LYS A 93 11.10 2.25 16.20
N GLY A 94 9.87 2.68 15.96
CA GLY A 94 8.77 1.85 15.49
C GLY A 94 8.94 1.43 14.03
N TRP A 95 8.21 0.40 13.62
CA TRP A 95 8.15 -0.02 12.23
C TRP A 95 7.40 1.01 11.38
N THR A 96 7.93 1.30 10.20
CA THR A 96 7.21 1.96 9.11
C THR A 96 6.21 1.00 8.47
N THR A 97 5.22 1.52 7.75
CA THR A 97 4.12 0.71 7.16
C THR A 97 4.63 -0.46 6.30
N ASP A 98 5.70 -0.27 5.53
CA ASP A 98 6.32 -1.29 4.68
C ASP A 98 7.10 -2.37 5.47
N ARG A 99 7.25 -2.20 6.79
CA ARG A 99 8.03 -3.07 7.67
C ARG A 99 7.17 -3.80 8.72
N ILE A 100 5.87 -3.55 8.75
CA ILE A 100 4.92 -4.31 9.58
C ILE A 100 4.83 -5.75 9.01
N PRO A 101 4.97 -6.80 9.83
CA PRO A 101 5.00 -8.20 9.39
C PRO A 101 3.64 -8.72 8.89
#